data_AF-A0A354Y9K9-F1
#
_entry.id   AF-A0A354Y9K9-F1
#
_cell.length_a   1.000
_cell.length_b   1.000
_cell.length_c   1.000
_cell.angle_alpha   90.00
_cell.angle_beta   90.00
_cell.angle_gamma   90.00
#
_symmetry.space_group_name_H-M   'P 1'
#
loop_
_entity.id
_entity.type
_entity.pdbx_description
1 polymer ?
#
loop_
_entity_poly.entity_id
_entity_poly.type
_entity_poly.pdbx_seq_one_letter_code
_entity_poly.pdbx_strand_id
1 'polypeptide(L)'
;DARMRRLEPVNLAAISEYGEAAQRAEYLEAQNVDLTTALETLEDAIRKIDRETRGRFKDTFDRVNAGVQALYPRLFGGGHAYLELTGE
;
A
#
# COMPACT_ATOMS: atom_id res chain seq x y z
N ASP A 1 -6.84 -55.38 34.83
CA ASP A 1 -5.62 -54.85 34.19
C ASP A 1 -5.56 -55.08 32.67
N ALA A 2 -6.54 -54.59 31.90
CA ALA A 2 -6.58 -54.78 30.44
C ALA A 2 -6.77 -53.48 29.64
N ARG A 3 -6.95 -52.33 30.30
CA ARG A 3 -7.23 -51.04 29.63
C ARG A 3 -5.98 -50.32 29.12
N MET A 4 -4.78 -50.65 29.62
CA MET A 4 -3.54 -49.99 29.19
C MET A 4 -2.85 -50.64 27.97
N ARG A 5 -3.35 -51.77 27.44
CA ARG A 5 -2.71 -52.50 26.33
C ARG A 5 -3.23 -52.15 24.93
N ARG A 6 -3.87 -50.99 24.74
CA ARG A 6 -4.40 -50.53 23.45
C ARG A 6 -3.84 -49.18 22.97
N LEU A 7 -2.75 -48.72 23.57
CA LEU A 7 -1.95 -47.70 22.92
C LEU A 7 -1.03 -48.47 21.94
N GLU A 8 -1.33 -48.36 20.65
CA GLU A 8 -0.36 -48.64 19.57
C GLU A 8 0.97 -47.93 19.89
N PRO A 9 2.12 -48.36 19.32
CA PRO A 9 3.42 -47.86 19.74
C PRO A 9 3.39 -46.34 19.78
N VAL A 10 3.61 -45.76 20.97
CA VAL A 10 3.68 -44.31 21.14
C VAL A 10 4.68 -43.80 20.11
N ASN A 11 4.21 -43.02 19.14
CA ASN A 11 5.04 -42.54 18.05
C ASN A 11 5.99 -41.47 18.59
N LEU A 12 7.13 -41.91 19.10
CA LEU A 12 8.17 -41.05 19.68
C LEU A 12 8.77 -40.09 18.64
N ALA A 13 8.62 -40.37 17.34
CA ALA A 13 9.02 -39.45 16.27
C ALA A 13 8.08 -38.25 16.12
N ALA A 14 6.83 -38.34 16.59
CA ALA A 14 5.85 -37.26 16.49
C ALA A 14 6.27 -35.99 17.26
N ILE A 15 7.05 -36.13 18.34
CA ILE A 15 7.58 -34.98 19.08
C ILE A 15 8.65 -34.25 18.26
N SER A 16 9.49 -35.01 17.56
CA SER A 16 10.52 -34.43 16.67
C SER A 16 9.88 -33.76 15.46
N GLU A 17 8.93 -34.43 14.81
CA GLU A 17 8.18 -33.88 13.67
C GLU A 17 7.40 -32.61 14.06
N TYR A 18 6.80 -32.58 15.25
CA TYR A 18 6.16 -31.37 15.78
C TYR A 18 7.17 -30.24 15.94
N GLY A 19 8.36 -30.52 16.49
CA GLY A 19 9.42 -29.52 16.66
C GLY A 19 9.84 -28.90 15.32
N GLU A 20 10.09 -29.73 14.31
CA GLU A 20 10.45 -29.27 12.96
C GLU A 20 9.32 -28.46 12.30
N ALA A 21 8.08 -28.93 12.41
CA ALA A 21 6.92 -28.23 11.87
C ALA A 21 6.67 -26.89 12.56
N ALA A 22 6.82 -26.84 13.89
CA ALA A 22 6.68 -25.62 14.68
C ALA A 22 7.75 -24.59 14.31
N GLN A 23 9.01 -25.02 14.15
CA GLN A 23 10.10 -24.14 13.74
C GLN A 23 9.88 -23.56 12.33
N ARG A 24 9.35 -24.38 11.42
CA ARG A 24 8.98 -23.92 10.07
C ARG A 24 7.79 -22.97 10.09
N ALA A 25 6.81 -23.21 10.96
CA ALA A 25 5.66 -22.34 11.13
C ALA A 25 6.09 -20.96 11.66
N GLU A 26 6.92 -20.91 12.70
CA GLU A 26 7.47 -19.65 13.24
C GLU A 26 8.24 -18.86 12.18
N TYR A 27 9.04 -19.54 11.36
CA TYR A 27 9.77 -18.92 10.26
C TYR A 27 8.85 -18.31 9.20
N LEU A 28 7.82 -19.06 8.78
CA LEU A 28 6.85 -18.59 7.79
C LEU A 28 5.99 -17.45 8.33
N GLU A 29 5.60 -17.50 9.60
CA GLU A 29 4.88 -16.43 10.29
C GLU A 29 5.70 -15.15 10.29
N ALA A 30 6.99 -15.23 10.66
CA ALA A 30 7.89 -14.10 10.64
C ALA A 30 8.04 -13.48 9.24
N GLN A 31 8.17 -14.30 8.19
CA GLN A 31 8.20 -13.82 6.81
C GLN A 31 6.87 -13.17 6.39
N ASN A 32 5.75 -13.74 6.81
CA ASN A 32 4.43 -13.20 6.48
C ASN A 32 4.22 -11.82 7.10
N VAL A 33 4.59 -11.67 8.37
CA VAL A 33 4.54 -10.39 9.08
C VAL A 33 5.43 -9.35 8.39
N ASP A 34 6.66 -9.72 8.00
CA ASP A 34 7.58 -8.81 7.30
C ASP A 34 7.01 -8.35 5.95
N LEU A 35 6.51 -9.29 5.14
CA LEU A 35 5.90 -8.97 3.84
C LEU A 35 4.66 -8.10 3.96
N THR A 36 3.80 -8.37 4.95
CA THR A 36 2.57 -7.61 5.17
C THR A 36 2.88 -6.20 5.65
N THR A 37 3.86 -6.05 6.55
CA THR A 37 4.34 -4.74 7.01
C THR A 37 4.96 -3.93 5.86
N ALA A 38 5.75 -4.59 5.00
CA ALA A 38 6.33 -3.94 3.82
C ALA A 38 5.24 -3.49 2.82
N LEU A 39 4.19 -4.30 2.63
CA LEU A 39 3.04 -3.94 1.81
C LEU A 39 2.33 -2.70 2.35
N GLU A 40 2.00 -2.67 3.64
CA GLU A 40 1.35 -1.51 4.29
C GLU A 40 2.19 -0.23 4.12
N THR A 41 3.50 -0.36 4.31
CA THR A 41 4.44 0.77 4.14
C THR A 41 4.43 1.31 2.70
N LEU A 42 4.40 0.41 1.70
CA LEU A 42 4.35 0.79 0.29
C LEU A 42 3.02 1.47 -0.06
N GLU A 43 1.89 0.95 0.44
CA GLU A 43 0.59 1.56 0.22
C GLU A 43 0.52 2.98 0.80
N ASP A 44 1.06 3.19 2.00
CA ASP A 44 1.09 4.51 2.62
C ASP A 44 2.02 5.48 1.87
N ALA A 45 3.14 4.99 1.35
CA ALA A 45 4.02 5.78 0.49
C ALA A 45 3.30 6.21 -0.79
N ILE A 46 2.55 5.32 -1.45
CA ILE A 46 1.75 5.63 -2.64
C ILE A 46 0.70 6.69 -2.31
N ARG A 47 -0.07 6.52 -1.22
CA ARG A 47 -1.09 7.50 -0.79
C ARG A 47 -0.49 8.88 -0.51
N LYS A 48 0.75 8.94 -0.02
CA LYS A 48 1.46 10.20 0.21
C LYS A 48 1.87 10.84 -1.10
N ILE A 49 2.45 10.06 -2.02
CA ILE A 49 2.84 10.53 -3.36
C ILE A 49 1.63 11.06 -4.13
N ASP A 50 0.49 10.37 -4.10
CA ASP A 50 -0.72 10.81 -4.79
C ASP A 50 -1.23 12.16 -4.26
N ARG A 51 -1.22 12.34 -2.93
CA ARG A 51 -1.60 13.61 -2.30
C ARG A 51 -0.66 14.74 -2.68
N GLU A 52 0.64 14.51 -2.62
CA GLU A 52 1.64 15.50 -3.01
C GLU A 52 1.55 15.85 -4.51
N THR A 53 1.34 14.85 -5.36
CA THR A 53 1.23 15.02 -6.82
C THR A 53 -0.01 15.83 -7.17
N ARG A 54 -1.17 15.51 -6.58
CA ARG A 54 -2.41 16.29 -6.78
C ARG A 54 -2.25 17.73 -6.30
N GLY A 55 -1.59 17.94 -5.15
CA GLY A 55 -1.27 19.28 -4.65
C GLY A 55 -0.42 20.08 -5.62
N ARG A 56 0.73 19.52 -6.03
CA ARG A 56 1.65 20.16 -7.00
C ARG A 56 0.99 20.44 -8.34
N PHE A 57 0.16 19.52 -8.82
CA PHE A 57 -0.59 19.70 -10.06
C PHE A 57 -1.55 20.89 -9.94
N LYS A 58 -2.35 20.94 -8.87
CA LYS A 58 -3.29 22.02 -8.62
C LYS A 58 -2.57 23.38 -8.51
N ASP A 59 -1.50 23.44 -7.73
CA ASP A 59 -0.71 24.68 -7.58
C ASP A 59 -0.17 25.18 -8.92
N THR A 60 0.32 24.25 -9.75
CA THR A 60 0.84 24.59 -11.08
C THR A 60 -0.28 25.03 -12.01
N PHE A 61 -1.42 24.31 -11.99
CA PHE A 61 -2.60 24.63 -12.78
C PHE A 61 -3.13 26.03 -12.43
N ASP A 62 -3.26 26.35 -11.14
CA ASP A 62 -3.74 27.66 -10.67
C ASP A 62 -2.81 28.78 -11.12
N ARG A 63 -1.49 28.56 -11.06
CA ARG A 63 -0.49 29.51 -11.56
C ARG A 63 -0.62 29.74 -13.07
N VAL A 64 -0.81 28.68 -13.86
CA VAL A 64 -1.02 28.80 -15.30
C VAL A 64 -2.33 29.51 -15.60
N ASN A 65 -3.42 29.16 -14.91
CA ASN A 65 -4.73 29.79 -15.07
C ASN A 65 -4.68 31.31 -14.78
N ALA A 66 -3.99 31.71 -13.70
CA ALA A 66 -3.76 33.11 -13.40
C ALA A 66 -2.96 33.83 -14.51
N GLY A 67 -1.96 33.16 -15.08
CA GLY A 67 -1.20 33.66 -16.23
C GLY A 67 -2.08 33.87 -17.46
N VAL A 68 -2.93 32.89 -17.78
CA VAL A 68 -3.89 32.96 -18.90
C VAL A 68 -4.86 34.12 -18.72
N GLN A 69 -5.47 34.25 -17.54
CA GLN A 69 -6.40 35.34 -17.22
C GLN A 69 -5.74 36.72 -17.38
N ALA A 70 -4.47 36.86 -17.01
CA ALA A 70 -3.75 38.12 -17.14
C ALA A 70 -3.29 38.42 -18.58
N LEU A 71 -2.94 37.40 -19.37
CA LEU A 71 -2.43 37.55 -20.74
C LEU A 71 -3.55 37.72 -21.77
N TYR A 72 -4.69 37.06 -21.58
CA TYR A 72 -5.76 37.00 -22.57
C TYR A 72 -6.31 38.40 -22.96
N PRO A 73 -6.69 39.29 -22.02
CA PRO A 73 -7.20 40.60 -22.37
C PRO A 73 -6.17 41.47 -23.10
N ARG A 74 -4.87 41.23 -22.84
CA ARG A 74 -3.76 41.96 -23.47
C ARG A 74 -3.52 41.56 -24.91
N LEU A 75 -3.76 40.29 -25.26
CA LEU A 75 -3.55 39.76 -26.61
C LEU A 75 -4.76 39.96 -27.52
N PHE A 76 -5.97 39.90 -26.97
CA PHE A 76 -7.21 39.94 -27.74
C PHE A 76 -7.98 41.26 -27.63
N GLY A 77 -7.41 42.27 -26.97
CA GLY A 77 -7.99 43.61 -26.88
C GLY A 77 -9.22 43.71 -25.95
N GLY A 78 -9.38 42.76 -25.03
CA GLY A 78 -10.51 42.65 -24.10
C GLY A 78 -10.96 41.20 -23.88
N GLY A 79 -11.97 40.98 -23.04
CA GLY A 79 -12.54 39.66 -22.74
C GLY A 79 -11.86 38.90 -21.60
N HIS A 80 -12.39 37.70 -21.29
CA HIS A 80 -11.90 36.83 -20.22
C HIS A 80 -11.73 35.40 -20.72
N ALA A 81 -10.67 34.74 -20.27
CA ALA A 81 -10.45 33.31 -20.48
C ALA A 81 -9.96 32.68 -19.17
N TYR A 82 -10.39 31.45 -18.92
CA TYR A 82 -9.95 30.66 -17.77
C TYR A 82 -9.75 29.21 -18.21
N LEU A 83 -8.93 28.49 -17.45
CA LEU A 83 -8.77 27.05 -17.60
C LEU A 83 -9.82 26.35 -16.74
N GLU A 84 -10.50 25.38 -17.33
CA GLU A 84 -11.43 24.50 -16.65
C GLU A 84 -10.83 23.11 -16.56
N LEU A 85 -10.92 22.49 -15.37
CA LEU A 85 -10.49 21.12 -15.19
C LEU A 85 -11.66 20.18 -15.51
N THR A 86 -11.69 19.63 -16.72
CA THR A 86 -12.67 18.61 -17.11
C THR A 86 -12.18 17.26 -16.57
N GLY A 87 -12.72 16.81 -15.43
CA GLY A 87 -12.22 15.63 -14.72
C GLY A 87 -12.66 14.27 -15.29
N GLU A 88 -11.90 13.23 -14.91
CA GLU A 88 -12.38 11.91 -14.44
C GLU A 88 -11.96 11.76 -12.96
#